data_AF-A0A8T7EV84-F1
#
_entry.id   AF-A0A8T7EV84-F1
#
_cell.length_a   1.000
_cell.length_b   1.000
_cell.length_c   1.000
_cell.angle_alpha   90.00
_cell.angle_beta   90.00
_cell.angle_gamma   90.00
#
_symmetry.space_group_name_H-M   'P 1'
#
loop_
_entity.id
_entity.type
_entity.pdbx_description
1 polymer ?
#
loop_
_entity_poly.entity_id
_entity_poly.type
_entity_poly.pdbx_seq_one_letter_code
_entity_poly.pdbx_strand_id
1 'polypeptide(L)'
;MRSARSSRRLRALPHSEAKRRILGLLGDLQAEPSDERLAALRQAVNAMPELPGAPTLLRQRFDALQDVYTEVRSRNAPLIPLLIGISRIETPPFREAMQVVLYSANSLETAFDKLRAWFNDGMQRSSTLFREKLQRMSLIVACALVVLLNVDTLAITQDLWDDPALRASVAATARAAVNSDLADDVDAASTPASSSVIDTVLDAQYTAQQLLRLDIPLGWSFLSLTPDMAENATALGLRDPYADSGNLWNLWPPNGNPRWFSLLVLKLIGLAVSAIAAAQGAPFWFDLLRKITSRSGSSGSLR
;
A
#
# COMPACT_ATOMS: atom_id res chain seq x y z
N MET A 1 -19.33 -48.07 -15.73
CA MET A 1 -19.97 -49.38 -16.01
C MET A 1 -21.48 -49.47 -15.70
N ARG A 2 -22.19 -48.39 -15.33
CA ARG A 2 -23.66 -48.42 -15.07
C ARG A 2 -24.56 -48.01 -16.26
N SER A 3 -24.00 -47.44 -17.33
CA SER A 3 -24.73 -46.97 -18.53
C SER A 3 -25.25 -48.10 -19.45
N ALA A 4 -24.66 -49.30 -19.39
CA ALA A 4 -24.97 -50.39 -20.32
C ALA A 4 -26.17 -51.28 -19.91
N ARG A 5 -26.71 -51.12 -18.69
CA ARG A 5 -27.82 -51.96 -18.18
C ARG A 5 -29.20 -51.28 -18.28
N SER A 6 -29.28 -49.95 -18.35
CA SER A 6 -30.54 -49.21 -18.56
C SER A 6 -31.05 -49.29 -20.01
N SER A 7 -30.15 -49.56 -20.96
CA SER A 7 -30.42 -49.59 -22.41
C SER A 7 -31.02 -50.90 -22.94
N ARG A 8 -31.14 -51.94 -22.10
CA ARG A 8 -31.78 -53.23 -22.49
C ARG A 8 -33.27 -53.32 -22.17
N ARG A 9 -33.80 -52.58 -21.18
CA ARG A 9 -35.23 -52.62 -20.82
C ARG A 9 -36.09 -51.58 -21.55
N LEU A 10 -35.47 -50.57 -22.16
CA LEU A 10 -36.15 -49.58 -23.03
C LEU A 10 -36.45 -50.09 -24.45
N ARG A 11 -36.04 -51.32 -24.79
CA ARG A 11 -36.24 -51.96 -26.10
C ARG A 11 -37.50 -52.84 -26.17
N ALA A 12 -38.21 -53.01 -25.06
CA ALA A 12 -39.44 -53.80 -24.96
C ALA A 12 -40.73 -52.95 -24.95
N LEU A 13 -40.61 -51.65 -25.23
CA LEU A 13 -41.77 -50.76 -25.37
C LEU A 13 -42.04 -50.56 -26.86
N PRO A 14 -43.30 -50.71 -27.32
CA PRO A 14 -43.64 -50.59 -28.73
C PRO A 14 -43.14 -49.25 -29.25
N HIS A 15 -42.58 -49.23 -30.45
CA HIS A 15 -41.98 -48.07 -31.12
C HIS A 15 -43.03 -46.96 -31.34
N SER A 16 -43.41 -46.27 -30.28
CA SER A 16 -44.35 -45.16 -30.33
C SER A 16 -43.59 -43.89 -30.68
N GLU A 17 -44.22 -43.09 -31.54
CA GLU A 17 -43.84 -41.73 -31.91
C GLU A 17 -43.44 -40.88 -30.69
N ALA A 18 -44.11 -41.12 -29.55
CA ALA A 18 -43.87 -40.50 -28.26
C ALA A 18 -42.42 -40.65 -27.74
N LYS A 19 -41.80 -41.82 -27.90
CA LYS A 19 -40.42 -42.05 -27.45
C LYS A 19 -39.41 -41.25 -28.27
N ARG A 20 -39.60 -41.19 -29.60
CA ARG A 20 -38.75 -40.39 -30.49
C ARG A 20 -38.90 -38.90 -30.20
N ARG A 21 -40.13 -38.45 -29.92
CA ARG A 21 -40.42 -37.06 -29.55
C ARG A 21 -39.72 -36.65 -28.25
N ILE A 22 -39.73 -37.49 -27.22
CA ILE A 22 -39.07 -37.20 -25.94
C ILE A 22 -37.54 -37.21 -26.08
N LEU A 23 -36.98 -38.15 -26.84
CA LEU A 23 -35.53 -38.16 -27.08
C LEU A 23 -35.07 -36.96 -27.91
N GLY A 24 -35.89 -36.50 -28.86
CA GLY A 24 -35.65 -35.25 -29.60
C GLY A 24 -35.67 -34.04 -28.67
N LEU A 25 -36.75 -33.86 -27.90
CA LEU A 25 -36.88 -32.76 -26.94
C LEU A 25 -35.79 -32.77 -25.85
N LEU A 26 -35.33 -33.95 -25.44
CA LEU A 26 -34.21 -34.10 -24.51
C LEU A 26 -32.88 -33.68 -25.16
N GLY A 27 -32.67 -34.01 -26.44
CA GLY A 27 -31.52 -33.55 -27.21
C GLY A 27 -31.52 -32.03 -27.40
N ASP A 28 -32.68 -31.46 -27.73
CA ASP A 28 -32.85 -30.00 -27.89
C ASP A 28 -32.63 -29.25 -26.57
N LEU A 29 -33.07 -29.84 -25.45
CA LEU A 29 -32.82 -29.30 -24.12
C LEU A 29 -31.33 -29.37 -23.71
N GLN A 30 -30.62 -30.41 -24.12
CA GLN A 30 -29.18 -30.53 -23.89
C GLN A 30 -28.37 -29.54 -24.73
N ALA A 31 -28.82 -29.25 -25.95
CA ALA A 31 -28.18 -28.30 -26.83
C ALA A 31 -28.34 -26.86 -26.33
N GLU A 32 -29.54 -26.49 -25.87
CA GLU A 32 -29.79 -25.18 -25.31
C GLU A 32 -30.96 -25.23 -24.28
N PRO A 33 -30.65 -25.04 -22.99
CA PRO A 33 -31.60 -25.24 -21.92
C PRO A 33 -32.53 -24.03 -21.75
N SER A 34 -33.83 -24.23 -21.91
CA SER A 34 -34.86 -23.18 -21.79
C SER A 34 -36.14 -23.67 -21.10
N ASP A 35 -36.85 -22.75 -20.44
CA ASP A 35 -38.08 -23.05 -19.70
C ASP A 35 -39.20 -23.56 -20.61
N GLU A 36 -39.25 -23.05 -21.85
CA GLU A 36 -40.21 -23.46 -22.86
C GLU A 36 -39.96 -24.91 -23.33
N ARG A 37 -38.69 -25.31 -23.49
CA ARG A 37 -38.30 -26.68 -23.87
C ARG A 37 -38.51 -27.67 -22.72
N LEU A 38 -38.29 -27.25 -21.47
CA LEU A 38 -38.65 -28.03 -20.28
C LEU A 38 -40.16 -28.27 -20.20
N ALA A 39 -40.96 -27.23 -20.44
CA ALA A 39 -42.42 -27.34 -20.46
C ALA A 39 -42.90 -28.29 -21.58
N ALA A 40 -42.31 -28.20 -22.78
CA ALA A 40 -42.59 -29.10 -23.90
C ALA A 40 -42.25 -30.56 -23.58
N LEU A 41 -41.12 -30.81 -22.93
CA LEU A 41 -40.70 -32.14 -22.50
C LEU A 41 -41.65 -32.72 -21.43
N ARG A 42 -42.07 -31.90 -20.46
CA ARG A 42 -43.08 -32.27 -19.45
C ARG A 42 -44.41 -32.67 -20.09
N GLN A 43 -44.90 -31.86 -21.04
CA GLN A 43 -46.13 -32.13 -21.76
C GLN A 43 -46.05 -33.43 -22.55
N ALA A 44 -44.89 -33.71 -23.18
CA ALA A 44 -44.66 -34.95 -23.92
C ALA A 44 -44.57 -36.19 -23.01
N VAL A 45 -43.97 -36.08 -21.81
CA VAL A 45 -43.91 -37.15 -20.81
C VAL A 45 -45.29 -37.43 -20.21
N ASN A 46 -46.10 -36.39 -20.00
CA ASN A 46 -47.45 -36.51 -19.47
C ASN A 46 -48.45 -37.10 -20.48
N ALA A 47 -48.24 -36.89 -21.78
CA ALA A 47 -49.08 -37.41 -22.85
C ALA A 47 -48.85 -38.90 -23.22
N MET A 48 -47.99 -39.63 -22.49
CA MET A 48 -47.78 -41.06 -22.75
C MET A 48 -49.02 -41.91 -22.40
N PRO A 49 -49.46 -42.84 -23.28
CA PRO A 49 -50.49 -43.82 -22.94
C PRO A 49 -50.02 -44.73 -21.80
N GLU A 50 -50.89 -44.95 -20.81
CA GLU A 50 -50.64 -45.70 -19.58
C GLU A 50 -50.14 -47.13 -19.85
N LEU A 51 -48.89 -47.43 -19.46
CA LEU A 51 -48.42 -48.80 -19.26
C LEU A 51 -48.38 -49.09 -17.76
N PRO A 52 -48.80 -50.26 -17.26
CA PRO A 52 -48.88 -50.52 -15.82
C PRO A 52 -47.51 -50.40 -15.13
N GLY A 53 -47.37 -49.47 -14.18
CA GLY A 53 -46.26 -49.38 -13.22
C GLY A 53 -44.95 -48.70 -13.67
N ALA A 54 -44.73 -48.47 -14.97
CA ALA A 54 -43.56 -47.74 -15.48
C ALA A 54 -43.64 -46.19 -15.48
N PRO A 55 -44.80 -45.53 -15.63
CA PRO A 55 -44.86 -44.07 -15.84
C PRO A 55 -44.66 -43.25 -14.56
N THR A 56 -44.99 -43.80 -13.38
CA THR A 56 -44.86 -43.10 -12.09
C THR A 56 -43.40 -42.86 -11.68
N LEU A 57 -42.53 -43.86 -11.84
CA LEU A 57 -41.09 -43.73 -11.52
C LEU A 57 -40.37 -42.74 -12.46
N LEU A 58 -40.74 -42.71 -13.74
CA LEU A 58 -40.16 -41.78 -14.71
C LEU A 58 -40.62 -40.34 -14.46
N ARG A 59 -41.92 -40.14 -14.15
CA ARG A 59 -42.46 -38.83 -13.74
C ARG A 59 -41.77 -38.32 -12.48
N GLN A 60 -41.65 -39.15 -11.44
CA GLN A 60 -41.03 -38.77 -10.18
C GLN A 60 -39.54 -38.41 -10.32
N ARG A 61 -38.79 -39.12 -11.19
CA ARG A 61 -37.40 -38.80 -11.48
C ARG A 61 -37.25 -37.54 -12.34
N PHE A 62 -38.18 -37.29 -13.24
CA PHE A 62 -38.20 -36.09 -14.06
C PHE A 62 -38.52 -34.86 -13.23
N ASP A 63 -39.57 -34.93 -12.39
CA ASP A 63 -39.95 -33.86 -11.47
C ASP A 63 -38.79 -33.52 -10.51
N ALA A 64 -38.13 -34.53 -9.92
CA ALA A 64 -36.97 -34.31 -9.06
C ALA A 64 -35.76 -33.66 -9.77
N LEU A 65 -35.53 -33.98 -11.04
CA LEU A 65 -34.48 -33.33 -11.83
C LEU A 65 -34.86 -31.89 -12.21
N GLN A 66 -36.14 -31.65 -12.47
CA GLN A 66 -36.65 -30.33 -12.81
C GLN A 66 -36.61 -29.40 -11.60
N ASP A 67 -36.97 -29.88 -10.41
CA ASP A 67 -36.86 -29.12 -9.15
C ASP A 67 -35.41 -28.70 -8.87
N VAL A 68 -34.46 -29.62 -9.08
CA VAL A 68 -33.02 -29.30 -8.95
C VAL A 68 -32.60 -28.28 -10.00
N TYR A 69 -33.11 -28.38 -11.24
CA TYR A 69 -32.77 -27.44 -12.31
C TYR A 69 -33.34 -26.04 -12.05
N THR A 70 -34.61 -25.91 -11.68
CA THR A 70 -35.25 -24.63 -11.35
C THR A 70 -34.67 -24.01 -10.08
N GLU A 71 -34.29 -24.82 -9.08
CA GLU A 71 -33.60 -24.36 -7.88
C GLU A 71 -32.20 -23.81 -8.21
N VAL A 72 -31.39 -24.53 -8.99
CA VAL A 72 -30.05 -24.06 -9.39
C VAL A 72 -30.14 -22.83 -10.30
N ARG A 73 -31.11 -22.78 -11.22
CA ARG A 73 -31.34 -21.65 -12.13
C ARG A 73 -31.79 -20.40 -11.36
N SER A 74 -32.73 -20.53 -10.43
CA SER A 74 -33.24 -19.39 -9.63
C SER A 74 -32.18 -18.82 -8.70
N ARG A 75 -31.35 -19.66 -8.07
CA ARG A 75 -30.21 -19.23 -7.24
C ARG A 75 -29.17 -18.42 -8.03
N ASN A 76 -28.92 -18.81 -9.29
CA ASN A 76 -27.87 -18.22 -10.14
C ASN A 76 -28.38 -17.18 -11.15
N ALA A 77 -29.69 -17.05 -11.37
CA ALA A 77 -30.30 -16.06 -12.26
C ALA A 77 -29.80 -14.61 -12.05
N PRO A 78 -29.63 -14.10 -10.81
CA PRO A 78 -29.15 -12.73 -10.61
C PRO A 78 -27.65 -12.55 -10.94
N LEU A 79 -26.87 -13.62 -11.11
CA LEU A 79 -25.46 -13.56 -11.50
C LEU A 79 -25.28 -13.37 -13.03
N ILE A 80 -26.28 -13.72 -13.84
CA ILE A 80 -26.21 -13.71 -15.31
C ILE A 80 -25.89 -12.31 -15.87
N PRO A 81 -26.57 -11.21 -15.48
CA PRO A 81 -26.25 -9.88 -15.98
C PRO A 81 -24.85 -9.41 -15.59
N LEU A 82 -24.36 -9.82 -14.42
CA LEU A 82 -23.05 -9.45 -13.88
C LEU A 82 -21.92 -10.14 -14.66
N LEU A 83 -22.10 -11.42 -14.99
CA LEU A 83 -21.19 -12.16 -15.87
C LEU A 83 -21.18 -11.61 -17.31
N ILE A 84 -22.32 -11.15 -17.83
CA ILE A 84 -22.42 -10.46 -19.14
C ILE A 84 -21.71 -9.10 -19.10
N GLY A 85 -21.83 -8.34 -18.02
CA GLY A 85 -21.11 -7.07 -17.86
C GLY A 85 -19.60 -7.27 -17.88
N ILE A 86 -19.11 -8.33 -17.23
CA ILE A 86 -17.68 -8.63 -17.13
C ILE A 86 -17.07 -9.14 -18.42
N SER A 87 -17.84 -9.89 -19.23
CA SER A 87 -17.36 -10.34 -20.55
C SER A 87 -17.06 -9.20 -21.51
N ARG A 88 -17.59 -7.99 -21.26
CA ARG A 88 -17.32 -6.78 -22.04
C ARG A 88 -16.02 -6.05 -21.66
N ILE A 89 -15.36 -6.44 -20.57
CA ILE A 89 -14.11 -5.78 -20.14
C ILE A 89 -12.97 -6.20 -21.08
N GLU A 90 -12.28 -5.23 -21.69
CA GLU A 90 -11.26 -5.46 -22.72
C GLU A 90 -10.03 -6.23 -22.21
N THR A 91 -9.65 -6.08 -20.94
CA THR A 91 -8.43 -6.68 -20.37
C THR A 91 -8.63 -8.17 -20.07
N PRO A 92 -8.01 -9.09 -20.85
CA PRO A 92 -8.21 -10.53 -20.68
C PRO A 92 -7.87 -11.08 -19.28
N PRO A 93 -6.72 -10.74 -18.65
CA PRO A 93 -6.37 -11.30 -17.35
C PRO A 93 -7.28 -10.81 -16.22
N PHE A 94 -7.81 -9.58 -16.32
CA PHE A 94 -8.76 -9.06 -15.35
C PHE A 94 -10.13 -9.74 -15.49
N ARG A 95 -10.58 -9.94 -16.73
CA ARG A 95 -11.82 -10.67 -17.03
C ARG A 95 -11.78 -12.08 -16.46
N GLU A 96 -10.69 -12.82 -16.66
CA GLU A 96 -10.53 -14.18 -16.16
C GLU A 96 -10.52 -14.23 -14.62
N ALA A 97 -9.79 -13.33 -13.97
CA ALA A 97 -9.78 -13.23 -12.50
C ALA A 97 -11.18 -12.96 -11.94
N MET A 98 -11.93 -12.05 -12.56
CA MET A 98 -13.30 -11.73 -12.16
C MET A 98 -14.26 -12.89 -12.38
N GLN A 99 -14.13 -13.63 -13.47
CA GLN A 99 -14.91 -14.83 -13.72
C GLN A 99 -14.65 -15.90 -12.66
N VAL A 100 -13.38 -16.17 -12.30
CA VAL A 100 -13.04 -17.17 -11.27
C VAL A 100 -13.66 -16.81 -9.91
N VAL A 101 -13.58 -15.54 -9.51
CA VAL A 101 -14.17 -15.06 -8.26
C VAL A 101 -15.68 -15.26 -8.25
N LEU A 102 -16.36 -14.98 -9.36
CA LEU A 102 -17.82 -15.00 -9.47
C LEU A 102 -18.42 -16.38 -9.75
N TYR A 103 -17.74 -17.23 -10.51
CA TYR A 103 -18.17 -18.61 -10.73
C TYR A 103 -18.16 -19.43 -9.44
N SER A 104 -17.38 -19.01 -8.44
CA SER A 104 -17.35 -19.64 -7.13
C SER A 104 -18.50 -19.21 -6.20
N ALA A 105 -19.35 -18.25 -6.60
CA ALA A 105 -20.41 -17.70 -5.77
C ALA A 105 -21.76 -18.39 -6.02
N ASN A 106 -22.52 -18.67 -4.94
CA ASN A 106 -23.82 -19.33 -4.99
C ASN A 106 -25.02 -18.36 -4.92
N SER A 107 -24.75 -17.06 -4.75
CA SER A 107 -25.74 -15.97 -4.69
C SER A 107 -25.10 -14.65 -5.08
N LEU A 108 -25.93 -13.67 -5.45
CA LEU A 108 -25.48 -12.31 -5.80
C LEU A 108 -24.75 -11.63 -4.64
N GLU A 109 -25.25 -11.80 -3.41
CA GLU A 109 -24.62 -11.25 -2.20
C GLU A 109 -23.22 -11.84 -1.98
N THR A 110 -23.10 -13.17 -2.07
CA THR A 110 -21.80 -13.86 -1.94
C THR A 110 -20.82 -13.43 -3.05
N ALA A 111 -21.33 -13.16 -4.25
CA ALA A 111 -20.54 -12.67 -5.37
C ALA A 111 -19.99 -11.26 -5.10
N PHE A 112 -20.82 -10.35 -4.58
CA PHE A 112 -20.39 -9.01 -4.19
C PHE A 112 -19.37 -9.03 -3.04
N ASP A 113 -19.58 -9.87 -2.02
CA ASP A 113 -18.65 -10.00 -0.90
C ASP A 113 -17.29 -10.52 -1.36
N LYS A 114 -17.27 -11.53 -2.24
CA LYS A 114 -16.04 -12.07 -2.82
C LYS A 114 -15.33 -11.05 -3.72
N LEU A 115 -16.08 -10.26 -4.50
CA LEU A 115 -15.52 -9.17 -5.29
C LEU A 115 -14.89 -8.09 -4.40
N ARG A 116 -15.57 -7.72 -3.32
CA ARG A 116 -15.11 -6.75 -2.33
C ARG A 116 -13.82 -7.22 -1.65
N ALA A 117 -13.76 -8.49 -1.25
CA ALA A 117 -12.57 -9.10 -0.67
C ALA A 117 -11.39 -9.09 -1.66
N TRP A 118 -11.61 -9.57 -2.89
CA TRP A 118 -10.56 -9.57 -3.93
C TRP A 118 -10.04 -8.15 -4.23
N PHE A 119 -10.94 -7.16 -4.29
CA PHE A 119 -10.56 -5.76 -4.52
C PHE A 119 -9.76 -5.20 -3.34
N ASN A 120 -10.21 -5.43 -2.11
CA ASN A 120 -9.49 -5.00 -0.91
C ASN A 120 -8.11 -5.64 -0.81
N ASP A 121 -7.99 -6.93 -1.12
CA ASP A 121 -6.70 -7.64 -1.15
C ASP A 121 -5.76 -7.05 -2.22
N GLY A 122 -6.30 -6.78 -3.41
CA GLY A 122 -5.59 -6.12 -4.50
C GLY A 122 -5.13 -4.70 -4.14
N MET A 123 -6.01 -3.93 -3.49
CA MET A 123 -5.70 -2.59 -2.98
C MET A 123 -4.64 -2.63 -1.88
N GLN A 124 -4.74 -3.58 -0.95
CA GLN A 124 -3.77 -3.73 0.14
C GLN A 124 -2.39 -4.07 -0.41
N ARG A 125 -2.30 -5.00 -1.37
CA ARG A 125 -1.03 -5.38 -2.00
C ARG A 125 -0.41 -4.25 -2.83
N SER A 126 -1.21 -3.48 -3.56
CA SER A 126 -0.68 -2.33 -4.32
C SER A 126 -0.23 -1.21 -3.39
N SER A 127 -0.97 -0.97 -2.31
CA SER A 127 -0.67 0.06 -1.31
C SER A 127 0.59 -0.25 -0.51
N THR A 128 0.83 -1.51 -0.14
CA THR A 128 2.06 -1.89 0.57
C THR A 128 3.30 -1.65 -0.29
N LEU A 129 3.28 -2.11 -1.54
CA LEU A 129 4.40 -1.91 -2.48
C LEU A 129 4.65 -0.42 -2.76
N PHE A 130 3.59 0.38 -2.84
CA PHE A 130 3.71 1.83 -2.99
C PHE A 130 4.34 2.48 -1.75
N ARG A 131 3.89 2.12 -0.55
CA ARG A 131 4.44 2.63 0.72
C ARG A 131 5.90 2.26 0.90
N GLU A 132 6.27 1.01 0.61
CA GLU A 132 7.65 0.53 0.67
C GLU A 132 8.57 1.28 -0.31
N LYS A 133 8.09 1.53 -1.53
CA LYS A 133 8.83 2.30 -2.54
C LYS A 133 8.99 3.75 -2.13
N LEU A 134 7.93 4.41 -1.67
CA LEU A 134 8.00 5.80 -1.21
C LEU A 134 8.96 5.97 -0.05
N GLN A 135 8.92 5.07 0.94
CA GLN A 135 9.84 5.11 2.08
C GLN A 135 11.30 4.94 1.66
N ARG A 136 11.59 4.08 0.67
CA ARG A 136 12.95 3.94 0.13
C ARG A 136 13.38 5.16 -0.67
N MET A 137 12.48 5.72 -1.48
CA MET A 137 12.77 6.93 -2.26
C MET A 137 12.99 8.15 -1.35
N SER A 138 12.18 8.32 -0.30
CA SER A 138 12.36 9.42 0.66
C SER A 138 13.69 9.31 1.40
N LEU A 139 14.10 8.10 1.79
CA LEU A 139 15.41 7.87 2.39
C LEU A 139 16.55 8.22 1.44
N ILE A 140 16.46 7.85 0.16
CA ILE A 140 17.49 8.18 -0.84
C ILE A 140 17.58 9.69 -1.06
N VAL A 141 16.44 10.37 -1.19
CA VAL A 141 16.39 11.82 -1.35
C VAL A 141 16.96 12.52 -0.11
N ALA A 142 16.58 12.07 1.09
CA ALA A 142 17.11 12.58 2.35
C ALA A 142 18.64 12.39 2.44
N CYS A 143 19.15 11.18 2.16
CA CYS A 143 20.58 10.91 2.11
C CYS A 143 21.31 11.82 1.11
N ALA A 144 20.77 11.97 -0.10
CA ALA A 144 21.35 12.82 -1.13
C ALA A 144 21.41 14.28 -0.66
N LEU A 145 20.31 14.80 -0.13
CA LEU A 145 20.21 16.18 0.34
C LEU A 145 21.15 16.45 1.52
N VAL A 146 21.22 15.54 2.50
CA VAL A 146 22.10 15.62 3.66
C VAL A 146 23.57 15.63 3.25
N VAL A 147 23.96 14.76 2.31
CA VAL A 147 25.35 14.72 1.79
C VAL A 147 25.66 15.98 0.98
N LEU A 148 24.75 16.42 0.11
CA LEU A 148 24.96 17.61 -0.73
C LEU A 148 25.08 18.89 0.09
N LEU A 149 24.21 19.07 1.08
CA LEU A 149 24.18 20.24 1.96
C LEU A 149 25.13 20.12 3.16
N ASN A 150 25.81 18.98 3.31
CA ASN A 150 26.68 18.66 4.43
C ASN A 150 26.00 18.83 5.81
N VAL A 151 24.74 18.40 5.93
CA VAL A 151 23.95 18.55 7.16
C VAL A 151 24.33 17.45 8.14
N ASP A 152 25.25 17.75 9.04
CA ASP A 152 25.72 16.79 10.06
C ASP A 152 25.15 17.14 11.44
N THR A 153 24.24 16.30 11.93
CA THR A 153 23.58 16.50 13.24
C THR A 153 24.58 16.51 14.39
N LEU A 154 25.62 15.66 14.34
CA LEU A 154 26.64 15.60 15.39
C LEU A 154 27.48 16.87 15.40
N ALA A 155 27.89 17.34 14.22
CA ALA A 155 28.66 18.59 14.09
C ALA A 155 27.85 19.81 14.55
N ILE A 156 26.61 19.94 14.05
CA ILE A 156 25.70 21.03 14.46
C ILE A 156 25.51 21.04 15.97
N THR A 157 25.34 19.86 16.59
CA THR A 157 25.15 19.76 18.04
C THR A 157 26.39 20.24 18.81
N GLN A 158 27.59 19.86 18.36
CA GLN A 158 28.84 20.30 18.97
C GLN A 158 29.03 21.81 18.82
N ASP A 159 28.80 22.35 17.62
CA ASP A 159 28.90 23.79 17.35
C ASP A 159 27.93 24.60 18.22
N LEU A 160 26.68 24.13 18.37
CA LEU A 160 25.66 24.77 19.20
C LEU A 160 25.97 24.68 20.70
N TRP A 161 26.68 23.63 21.11
CA TRP A 161 27.12 23.45 22.49
C TRP A 161 28.28 24.39 22.82
N ASP A 162 29.25 24.50 21.91
CA ASP A 162 30.49 25.25 22.13
C ASP A 162 30.31 26.76 21.92
N ASP A 163 29.36 27.21 21.08
CA ASP A 163 29.10 28.63 20.81
C ASP A 163 27.78 29.13 21.47
N PRO A 164 27.84 29.91 22.55
CA PRO A 164 26.66 30.50 23.19
C PRO A 164 25.89 31.49 22.31
N ALA A 165 26.57 32.20 21.41
CA ALA A 165 25.95 33.19 20.53
C ALA A 165 25.14 32.50 19.42
N LEU A 166 25.71 31.46 18.80
CA LEU A 166 25.00 30.61 17.82
C LEU A 166 23.77 29.95 18.45
N ARG A 167 23.92 29.44 19.67
CA ARG A 167 22.79 28.86 20.42
C ARG A 167 21.68 29.88 20.68
N ALA A 168 22.05 31.11 21.04
CA ALA A 168 21.07 32.17 21.29
C ALA A 168 20.33 32.58 20.01
N SER A 169 21.02 32.70 18.88
CA SER A 169 20.40 33.06 17.59
C SER A 169 19.44 31.97 17.09
N VAL A 170 19.85 30.70 17.16
CA VAL A 170 18.99 29.56 16.79
C VAL A 170 17.76 29.48 17.70
N ALA A 171 17.92 29.68 19.02
CA ALA A 171 16.80 29.71 19.96
C ALA A 171 15.85 30.90 19.73
N ALA A 172 16.35 32.05 19.27
CA ALA A 172 15.51 33.20 18.92
C ALA A 172 14.65 32.90 17.68
N THR A 173 15.25 32.32 16.64
CA THR A 173 14.55 31.91 15.42
C THR A 173 13.49 30.83 15.69
N ALA A 174 13.83 29.82 16.51
CA ALA A 174 12.88 28.77 16.90
C ALA A 174 11.65 29.33 17.63
N ARG A 175 11.84 30.33 18.51
CA ARG A 175 10.71 31.01 19.17
C ARG A 175 9.85 31.80 18.18
N ALA A 176 10.45 32.41 17.16
CA ALA A 176 9.69 33.11 16.12
C ALA A 176 8.83 32.14 15.28
N ALA A 177 9.36 30.95 14.95
CA ALA A 177 8.64 29.92 14.19
C ALA A 177 7.50 29.26 14.99
N VAL A 178 7.70 28.97 16.29
CA VAL A 178 6.61 28.42 17.13
C VAL A 178 5.44 29.40 17.27
N ASN A 179 5.74 30.70 17.34
CA ASN A 179 4.70 31.72 17.45
C ASN A 179 3.89 31.89 16.15
N SER A 180 4.40 31.45 14.99
CA SER A 180 3.63 31.40 13.74
C SER A 180 2.79 30.12 13.63
N ASP A 181 3.30 28.96 14.06
CA ASP A 181 2.62 27.66 13.91
C ASP A 181 1.45 27.46 14.89
N LEU A 182 1.50 28.07 16.08
CA LEU A 182 0.39 28.02 17.06
C LEU A 182 -0.92 28.66 16.54
N ALA A 183 -0.88 29.37 15.41
CA ALA A 183 -2.07 29.90 14.75
C ALA A 183 -2.78 28.86 13.85
N ASP A 184 -2.08 27.82 13.39
CA ASP A 184 -2.58 26.80 12.44
C ASP A 184 -2.91 25.44 13.10
N ASP A 185 -2.49 25.22 14.34
CA ASP A 185 -2.54 23.90 15.01
C ASP A 185 -3.93 23.50 15.59
N VAL A 186 -5.01 24.19 15.21
CA VAL A 186 -6.39 23.79 15.57
C VAL A 186 -6.97 22.75 14.61
N ASP A 187 -6.43 22.59 13.38
CA ASP A 187 -7.03 21.71 12.34
C ASP A 187 -6.12 20.60 11.78
N ALA A 188 -4.82 20.54 12.13
CA ALA A 188 -3.88 19.65 11.43
C ALA A 188 -3.71 18.24 12.02
N ALA A 189 -4.19 17.96 13.24
CA ALA A 189 -3.91 16.70 13.94
C ALA A 189 -4.69 15.46 13.43
N SER A 190 -5.47 15.56 12.35
CA SER A 190 -6.33 14.45 11.89
C SER A 190 -6.36 14.17 10.38
N THR A 191 -5.45 14.74 9.57
CA THR A 191 -5.48 14.52 8.12
C THR A 191 -4.32 13.62 7.66
N PRO A 192 -4.57 12.50 6.95
CA PRO A 192 -3.51 11.74 6.33
C PRO A 192 -2.73 12.64 5.38
N ALA A 193 -1.41 12.45 5.28
CA ALA A 193 -0.52 13.18 4.39
C ALA A 193 -0.97 13.12 2.92
N SER A 194 -1.87 14.03 2.57
CA SER A 194 -2.22 14.46 1.22
C SER A 194 -2.55 15.96 1.27
N SER A 195 -1.76 16.72 2.02
CA SER A 195 -1.54 18.12 1.66
C SER A 195 -0.88 18.11 0.29
N SER A 196 -1.34 18.98 -0.63
CA SER A 196 -0.82 18.97 -1.98
C SER A 196 0.70 19.18 -1.93
N VAL A 197 1.47 18.46 -2.76
CA VAL A 197 2.94 18.60 -2.83
C VAL A 197 3.34 20.08 -3.02
N ILE A 198 2.46 20.86 -3.65
CA ILE A 198 2.63 22.29 -3.92
C ILE A 198 2.66 23.09 -2.62
N ASP A 199 1.76 22.83 -1.67
CA ASP A 199 1.72 23.53 -0.38
C ASP A 199 2.98 23.24 0.45
N THR A 200 3.44 21.99 0.43
CA THR A 200 4.69 21.59 1.12
C THR A 200 5.94 22.23 0.50
N VAL A 201 5.93 22.49 -0.81
CA VAL A 201 7.06 23.13 -1.51
C VAL A 201 7.11 24.64 -1.20
N LEU A 202 5.96 25.30 -1.08
CA LEU A 202 5.88 26.72 -0.73
C LEU A 202 6.34 26.98 0.71
N ASP A 203 5.92 26.14 1.65
CA ASP A 203 6.34 26.23 3.05
C ASP A 203 7.85 25.93 3.24
N ALA A 204 8.36 24.93 2.52
CA ALA A 204 9.78 24.63 2.49
C ALA A 204 10.62 25.81 1.96
N GLN A 205 10.12 26.57 0.99
CA GLN A 205 10.81 27.75 0.46
C GLN A 205 10.92 28.87 1.50
N TYR A 206 9.85 29.13 2.26
CA TYR A 206 9.85 30.13 3.33
C TYR A 206 10.82 29.75 4.46
N THR A 207 10.78 28.49 4.90
CA THR A 207 11.68 27.96 5.92
C THR A 207 13.15 28.00 5.45
N ALA A 208 13.42 27.64 4.19
CA ALA A 208 14.77 27.72 3.63
C ALA A 208 15.32 29.16 3.65
N GLN A 209 14.50 30.17 3.36
CA GLN A 209 14.93 31.57 3.44
C GLN A 209 15.24 32.02 4.86
N GLN A 210 14.52 31.52 5.87
CA GLN A 210 14.83 31.79 7.28
C GLN A 210 16.12 31.11 7.71
N LEU A 211 16.34 29.86 7.29
CA LEU A 211 17.57 29.11 7.59
C LEU A 211 18.80 29.73 6.93
N LEU A 212 18.68 30.26 5.71
CA LEU A 212 19.78 30.96 5.02
C LEU A 212 20.17 32.28 5.69
N ARG A 213 19.31 32.88 6.53
CA ARG A 213 19.67 34.04 7.36
C ARG A 213 20.41 33.64 8.63
N LEU A 214 20.37 32.36 8.97
CA LEU A 214 21.05 31.80 10.12
C LEU A 214 22.43 31.36 9.62
N ASP A 215 23.50 31.95 10.14
CA ASP A 215 24.88 31.51 9.88
C ASP A 215 25.16 30.17 10.59
N ILE A 216 24.34 29.16 10.29
CA ILE A 216 24.64 27.78 10.68
C ILE A 216 25.76 27.31 9.75
N PRO A 217 26.84 26.71 10.29
CA PRO A 217 27.88 26.10 9.48
C PRO A 217 27.31 24.89 8.72
N LEU A 218 26.78 25.17 7.52
CA LEU A 218 26.30 24.20 6.55
C LEU A 218 27.18 24.22 5.31
N GLY A 219 27.26 23.09 4.61
CA GLY A 219 28.02 22.95 3.38
C GLY A 219 29.44 22.43 3.57
N TRP A 220 30.05 22.06 2.44
CA TRP A 220 31.42 21.56 2.40
C TRP A 220 32.41 22.71 2.33
N SER A 221 33.45 22.67 3.17
CA SER A 221 34.61 23.53 3.02
C SER A 221 35.76 22.75 2.39
N PHE A 222 36.61 23.46 1.64
CA PHE A 222 37.71 22.86 0.86
C PHE A 222 39.03 23.57 1.18
N LEU A 223 39.30 23.83 2.45
CA LEU A 223 40.51 24.50 2.89
C LEU A 223 41.66 23.49 3.08
N SER A 224 42.72 23.62 2.28
CA SER A 224 43.94 22.85 2.49
C SER A 224 44.69 23.42 3.70
N LEU A 225 44.88 22.61 4.74
CA LEU A 225 45.53 23.03 5.98
C LEU A 225 46.96 22.51 6.01
N THR A 226 47.93 23.42 6.09
CA THR A 226 49.30 23.03 6.42
C THR A 226 49.45 22.90 7.94
N PRO A 227 50.38 22.05 8.43
CA PRO A 227 50.63 21.90 9.86
C PRO A 227 50.89 23.24 10.56
N ASP A 228 51.65 24.15 9.92
CA ASP A 228 51.95 25.47 10.44
C ASP A 228 50.69 26.34 10.62
N MET A 229 49.69 26.22 9.73
CA MET A 229 48.44 26.98 9.85
C MET A 229 47.63 26.52 11.07
N ALA A 230 47.58 25.21 11.32
CA ALA A 230 46.88 24.65 12.48
C ALA A 230 47.59 25.02 13.79
N GLU A 231 48.91 24.98 13.81
CA GLU A 231 49.71 25.40 14.97
C GLU A 231 49.50 26.89 15.28
N ASN A 232 49.55 27.75 14.25
CA ASN A 232 49.31 29.18 14.40
C ASN A 232 47.88 29.50 14.86
N ALA A 233 46.86 28.80 14.33
CA ALA A 233 45.47 28.99 14.76
C ALA A 233 45.30 28.67 16.25
N THR A 234 45.89 27.55 16.69
CA THR A 234 45.84 27.12 18.09
C THR A 234 46.63 28.08 19.00
N ALA A 235 47.78 28.57 18.53
CA ALA A 235 48.58 29.57 19.26
C ALA A 235 47.84 30.91 19.43
N LEU A 236 46.98 31.27 18.48
CA LEU A 236 46.10 32.43 18.54
C LEU A 236 44.82 32.19 19.37
N GLY A 237 44.66 31.00 19.95
CA GLY A 237 43.47 30.62 20.72
C GLY A 237 42.22 30.43 19.86
N LEU A 238 42.37 30.26 18.55
CA LEU A 238 41.27 29.93 17.65
C LEU A 238 40.96 28.43 17.72
N ARG A 239 39.76 28.06 17.26
CA ARG A 239 39.33 26.66 17.17
C ARG A 239 40.29 25.86 16.29
N ASP A 240 40.63 24.65 16.72
CA ASP A 240 41.47 23.73 15.96
C ASP A 240 40.85 23.45 14.58
N PRO A 241 41.51 23.87 13.48
CA PRO A 241 40.96 23.71 12.14
C PRO A 241 40.94 22.24 11.68
N TYR A 242 41.69 21.32 12.32
CA TYR A 242 41.58 19.89 12.04
C TYR A 242 40.37 19.22 12.66
N ALA A 243 39.69 19.87 13.62
CA ALA A 243 38.46 19.38 14.23
C ALA A 243 37.21 19.68 13.38
N ASP A 244 37.33 20.54 12.36
CA ASP A 244 36.22 20.86 11.47
C ASP A 244 35.89 19.68 10.55
N SER A 245 34.76 19.02 10.81
CA SER A 245 34.22 17.93 9.98
C SER A 245 33.52 18.43 8.71
N GLY A 246 33.31 19.75 8.59
CA GLY A 246 32.81 20.41 7.39
C GLY A 246 33.84 20.46 6.27
N ASN A 247 35.13 20.45 6.63
CA ASN A 247 36.23 20.46 5.67
C ASN A 247 36.50 19.06 5.10
N LEU A 248 36.26 18.90 3.81
CA LEU A 248 36.44 17.62 3.12
C LEU A 248 37.90 17.13 3.20
N TRP A 249 38.87 18.06 3.18
CA TRP A 249 40.28 17.70 3.26
C TRP A 249 40.67 17.13 4.62
N ASN A 250 39.96 17.46 5.70
CA ASN A 250 40.22 16.89 7.02
C ASN A 250 39.87 15.41 7.11
N LEU A 251 39.01 14.91 6.21
CA LEU A 251 38.59 13.52 6.13
C LEU A 251 39.52 12.68 5.24
N TRP A 252 40.51 13.32 4.59
CA TRP A 252 41.38 12.71 3.60
C TRP A 252 42.80 12.50 4.14
N PRO A 253 43.32 11.25 4.20
CA PRO A 253 44.60 10.95 4.83
C PRO A 253 45.81 11.75 4.30
N PRO A 254 45.93 12.01 2.99
CA PRO A 254 47.00 12.85 2.43
C PRO A 254 47.09 14.29 2.93
N ASN A 255 46.05 14.82 3.60
CA ASN A 255 46.06 16.19 4.14
C ASN A 255 46.82 16.32 5.48
N GLY A 256 47.42 15.24 5.99
CA GLY A 256 48.25 15.26 7.20
C GLY A 256 47.47 15.32 8.52
N ASN A 257 46.13 15.25 8.49
CA ASN A 257 45.32 15.19 9.70
C ASN A 257 45.44 13.80 10.35
N PRO A 258 46.00 13.67 11.57
CA PRO A 258 46.13 12.37 12.25
C PRO A 258 44.77 11.75 12.63
N ARG A 259 43.70 12.55 12.69
CA ARG A 259 42.36 12.15 13.13
C ARG A 259 41.41 11.87 11.97
N TRP A 260 41.89 11.90 10.72
CA TRP A 260 41.06 11.78 9.51
C TRP A 260 40.06 10.61 9.57
N PHE A 261 40.51 9.44 10.04
CA PHE A 261 39.66 8.25 10.11
C PHE A 261 38.56 8.39 11.15
N SER A 262 38.91 8.85 12.35
CA SER A 262 37.93 9.08 13.41
C SER A 262 36.89 10.13 13.02
N LEU A 263 37.33 11.20 12.33
CA LEU A 263 36.46 12.24 11.82
C LEU A 263 35.56 11.71 10.69
N LEU A 264 36.09 10.88 9.80
CA LEU A 264 35.30 10.24 8.75
C LEU A 264 34.21 9.34 9.34
N VAL A 265 34.54 8.53 10.36
CA VAL A 265 33.54 7.69 11.04
C VAL A 265 32.47 8.54 11.72
N LEU A 266 32.87 9.57 12.47
CA LEU A 266 31.93 10.50 13.11
C LEU A 266 31.05 11.22 12.08
N LYS A 267 31.63 11.62 10.94
CA LYS A 267 30.92 12.26 9.83
C LYS A 267 29.87 11.32 9.23
N LEU A 268 30.23 10.06 8.98
CA LEU A 268 29.28 9.07 8.47
C LEU A 268 28.15 8.81 9.46
N ILE A 269 28.44 8.74 10.75
CA ILE A 269 27.42 8.60 11.81
C ILE A 269 26.52 9.84 11.83
N GLY A 270 27.10 11.03 11.80
CA GLY A 270 26.41 12.31 11.75
C GLY A 270 25.44 12.42 10.58
N LEU A 271 25.93 12.14 9.36
CA LEU A 271 25.13 12.13 8.15
C LEU A 271 24.05 11.03 8.18
N ALA A 272 24.34 9.86 8.73
CA ALA A 272 23.36 8.78 8.87
C ALA A 272 22.21 9.19 9.82
N VAL A 273 22.53 9.81 10.96
CA VAL A 273 21.54 10.33 11.91
C VAL A 273 20.69 11.41 11.25
N SER A 274 21.32 12.37 10.55
CA SER A 274 20.61 13.42 9.81
C SER A 274 19.68 12.85 8.73
N ALA A 275 20.14 11.87 7.95
CA ALA A 275 19.34 11.28 6.88
C ALA A 275 18.14 10.49 7.41
N ILE A 276 18.32 9.73 8.50
CA ILE A 276 17.21 9.04 9.16
C ILE A 276 16.24 10.07 9.74
N ALA A 277 16.73 11.12 10.38
CA ALA A 277 15.89 12.17 10.95
C ALA A 277 15.05 12.88 9.89
N ALA A 278 15.65 13.23 8.76
CA ALA A 278 14.96 13.85 7.64
C ALA A 278 13.95 12.89 6.97
N ALA A 279 14.26 11.59 6.88
CA ALA A 279 13.38 10.60 6.24
C ALA A 279 12.10 10.31 7.04
N GLN A 280 12.11 10.47 8.37
CA GLN A 280 10.97 10.20 9.24
C GLN A 280 9.95 11.35 9.32
N GLY A 281 10.36 12.58 8.97
CA GLY A 281 9.49 13.76 8.93
C GLY A 281 9.17 14.37 10.31
N ALA A 282 8.60 15.58 10.28
CA ALA A 282 8.29 16.37 11.48
C ALA A 282 7.30 15.70 12.47
N PRO A 283 6.23 15.00 12.05
CA PRO A 283 5.25 14.43 12.98
C PRO A 283 5.88 13.43 13.97
N PHE A 284 6.81 12.59 13.47
CA PHE A 284 7.53 11.64 14.32
C PHE A 284 8.33 12.34 15.42
N TRP A 285 9.07 13.40 15.08
CA TRP A 285 9.89 14.15 16.03
C TRP A 285 9.03 14.96 17.00
N PHE A 286 7.91 15.51 16.55
CA PHE A 286 6.94 16.18 17.42
C PHE A 286 6.36 15.22 18.47
N ASP A 287 5.91 14.03 18.03
CA ASP A 287 5.40 13.01 18.94
C ASP A 287 6.47 12.53 19.94
N LEU A 288 7.71 12.35 19.48
CA LEU A 288 8.84 11.98 20.33
C LEU A 288 9.11 13.05 21.39
N LEU A 289 9.19 14.32 20.98
CA LEU A 289 9.42 15.45 21.88
C LEU A 289 8.28 15.60 22.89
N ARG A 290 7.02 15.54 22.45
CA ARG A 290 5.84 15.57 23.32
C ARG A 290 5.87 14.45 24.36
N LYS A 291 6.32 13.26 23.99
CA LYS A 291 6.46 12.12 24.91
C LYS A 291 7.58 12.32 25.94
N ILE A 292 8.66 13.00 25.58
CA ILE A 292 9.77 13.30 26.50
C ILE A 292 9.39 14.42 27.46
N THR A 293 8.78 15.51 26.96
CA THR A 293 8.40 16.66 27.78
C THR A 293 7.23 16.34 28.72
N SER A 294 6.21 15.60 28.26
CA SER A 294 5.08 15.18 29.10
C SER A 294 5.48 14.29 30.28
N ARG A 295 6.54 13.48 30.15
CA ARG A 295 7.05 12.63 31.25
C ARG A 295 7.82 13.41 32.31
N SER A 296 8.40 14.55 31.95
CA SER A 296 9.10 15.43 32.92
C SER A 296 8.12 16.06 33.93
N GLY A 297 6.87 16.29 33.52
CA GLY A 297 5.83 16.92 34.34
C GLY A 297 5.15 16.02 35.39
N SER A 298 5.26 14.69 35.31
CA SER A 298 4.55 13.78 36.24
C SER A 298 5.39 13.30 37.44
N SER A 299 6.61 13.81 37.63
CA SER A 299 7.48 13.43 38.75
C SER A 299 7.44 14.38 39.96
N GLY A 300 6.59 15.42 39.91
CA GLY A 300 6.59 16.53 40.88
C GLY A 300 5.49 16.54 41.95
N SER A 301 4.55 15.59 42.00
CA SER A 301 3.43 15.63 42.98
C SER A 301 3.44 14.47 43.99
N LEU A 302 4.56 14.26 44.68
CA LEU A 302 4.60 13.48 45.92
C LEU A 302 5.64 14.09 46.87
N ARG A 303 5.30 15.23 47.47
CA ARG A 303 5.85 15.68 48.75
C ARG A 303 4.77 16.41 49.54
#